data_AF-A0A1A8KKH3-F1
#
_entry.id   AF-A0A1A8KKH3-F1
#
_cell.length_a   1.000
_cell.length_b   1.000
_cell.length_c   1.000
_cell.angle_alpha   90.00
_cell.angle_beta   90.00
_cell.angle_gamma   90.00
#
_symmetry.space_group_name_H-M   'P 1'
#
loop_
_entity.id
_entity.type
_entity.pdbx_description
1 polymer ?
#
loop_
_entity_poly.entity_id
_entity_poly.type
_entity_poly.pdbx_seq_one_letter_code
_entity_poly.pdbx_strand_id
1 'polypeptide(L)'
;KAMILLLFGGRSFSWRIHIISTLIILSVVLMLAIFVPDIRTVFGIVGSTTSTCLLFIFPGIFYLKISRSSLKSVDSVGALLLVIFGVMMGVISLSTIIITWIMTP
;
A
#
# COMPACT_ATOMS: atom_id res chain seq x y z
N LYS A 1 18.87 -9.25 5.36
CA LYS A 1 19.90 -8.93 4.33
C LYS A 1 19.76 -9.78 3.06
N ALA A 2 19.61 -11.11 3.15
CA ALA A 2 19.46 -11.98 1.97
C ALA A 2 18.19 -11.73 1.12
N MET A 3 17.06 -11.39 1.75
CA MET A 3 15.79 -11.15 1.05
C MET A 3 15.80 -9.90 0.14
N ILE A 4 16.54 -8.85 0.51
CA ILE A 4 16.69 -7.61 -0.27
C ILE A 4 17.55 -7.84 -1.51
N LEU A 5 18.60 -8.67 -1.40
CA LEU A 5 19.48 -9.04 -2.51
C LEU A 5 18.79 -9.95 -3.54
N LEU A 6 17.83 -10.78 -3.12
CA LEU A 6 17.05 -11.67 -4.01
C LEU A 6 15.90 -10.96 -4.74
N LEU A 7 15.29 -9.93 -4.13
CA LEU A 7 14.19 -9.15 -4.75
C LEU A 7 14.69 -8.01 -5.65
N PHE A 8 15.82 -7.40 -5.30
CA PHE A 8 16.49 -6.34 -6.06
C PHE A 8 17.83 -6.86 -6.57
N GLY A 9 17.77 -7.76 -7.56
CA GLY A 9 18.96 -8.18 -8.28
C GLY A 9 19.68 -6.97 -8.89
N GLY A 10 20.90 -6.70 -8.42
CA GLY A 10 22.00 -6.05 -9.15
C GLY A 10 21.76 -4.74 -9.92
N ARG A 11 20.62 -4.06 -9.78
CA ARG A 11 20.39 -2.78 -10.48
C ARG A 11 21.17 -1.68 -9.79
N SER A 12 21.98 -0.97 -10.57
CA SER A 12 22.79 0.18 -10.14
C SER A 12 21.98 1.08 -9.23
N PHE A 13 22.47 1.30 -8.00
CA PHE A 13 21.88 2.17 -6.99
C PHE A 13 21.76 3.59 -7.57
N SER A 14 20.63 3.88 -8.20
CA SER A 14 20.42 5.14 -8.90
C SER A 14 20.03 6.17 -7.85
N TRP A 15 21.02 6.94 -7.39
CA TRP A 15 20.86 8.02 -6.41
C TRP A 15 19.68 8.93 -6.70
N ARG A 16 19.40 9.21 -7.98
CA ARG A 16 18.24 10.02 -8.41
C ARG A 16 16.90 9.42 -8.00
N ILE A 17 16.72 8.10 -8.14
CA ILE A 17 15.46 7.43 -7.80
C ILE A 17 15.24 7.45 -6.28
N HIS A 18 16.31 7.26 -5.50
CA HIS A 18 16.21 7.36 -4.05
C HIS A 18 15.90 8.77 -3.57
N ILE A 19 16.59 9.79 -4.10
CA ILE A 19 16.32 11.19 -3.76
C ILE A 19 14.85 11.55 -4.06
N ILE A 20 14.36 11.19 -5.26
CA ILE A 20 12.97 11.47 -5.67
C ILE A 20 11.98 10.75 -4.76
N SER A 21 12.21 9.47 -4.46
CA SER A 21 11.33 8.69 -3.57
C SER A 21 11.26 9.30 -2.17
N THR A 22 12.40 9.67 -1.58
CA THR A 22 12.45 10.32 -0.27
C THR A 22 11.74 11.68 -0.29
N LEU A 23 11.92 12.48 -1.35
CA LEU A 23 11.22 13.76 -1.52
C LEU A 23 9.71 13.59 -1.58
N ILE A 24 9.22 12.60 -2.33
CA ILE A 24 7.78 12.30 -2.45
C ILE A 24 7.24 11.90 -1.08
N ILE A 25 7.89 10.94 -0.40
CA ILE A 25 7.44 10.47 0.92
C ILE A 25 7.43 11.63 1.92
N LEU A 26 8.49 12.44 1.96
CA LEU A 26 8.57 13.60 2.85
C LEU A 26 7.48 14.62 2.55
N SER A 27 7.22 14.91 1.28
CA SER A 27 6.15 15.82 0.86
C SER A 27 4.78 15.33 1.31
N VAL A 28 4.48 14.04 1.12
CA VAL A 28 3.21 13.45 1.54
C VAL A 28 3.04 13.52 3.06
N VAL A 29 4.08 13.13 3.82
CA VAL A 29 4.06 13.18 5.29
C VAL A 29 3.89 14.61 5.81
N LEU A 30 4.62 15.56 5.23
CA LEU A 30 4.53 16.97 5.62
C LEU A 30 3.15 17.55 5.31
N MET A 31 2.59 17.23 4.14
CA MET A 31 1.24 17.64 3.77
C MET A 31 0.22 17.06 4.75
N LEU A 32 0.32 15.77 5.08
CA LEU A 32 -0.57 15.13 6.06
C LEU A 32 -0.48 15.79 7.45
N ALA A 33 0.74 16.13 7.89
CA ALA A 33 0.98 16.75 9.20
C ALA A 33 0.41 18.18 9.31
N ILE A 34 0.36 18.92 8.20
CA ILE A 34 -0.22 20.27 8.18
C ILE A 34 -1.75 20.22 8.12
N PHE A 35 -2.32 19.28 7.35
CA PHE A 35 -3.77 19.18 7.16
C PHE A 35 -4.51 18.47 8.31
N VAL A 36 -3.84 17.59 9.05
CA VAL A 36 -4.48 16.74 10.06
C VAL A 36 -3.90 17.03 11.46
N PRO A 37 -4.61 17.80 12.30
CA PRO A 37 -4.13 18.14 13.64
C PRO A 37 -4.20 16.97 14.64
N ASP A 38 -5.03 15.94 14.39
CA ASP A 38 -5.10 14.74 15.23
C ASP A 38 -4.28 13.57 14.70
N ILE A 39 -3.31 13.18 15.52
CA ILE A 39 -2.43 12.05 15.26
C ILE A 39 -3.18 10.70 15.16
N ARG A 40 -4.31 10.52 15.88
CA ARG A 40 -5.10 9.28 15.89
C ARG A 40 -5.56 8.88 14.49
N THR A 41 -5.83 9.87 13.68
CA THR A 41 -6.33 9.69 12.32
C THR A 41 -5.24 9.42 11.34
N VAL A 42 -4.14 10.15 11.48
CA VAL A 42 -2.97 9.91 10.65
C VAL A 42 -2.60 8.44 10.78
N PHE A 43 -2.57 7.93 12.02
CA PHE A 43 -2.38 6.51 12.28
C PHE A 43 -3.53 5.62 11.80
N GLY A 44 -4.79 6.06 11.90
CA GLY A 44 -5.95 5.34 11.37
C GLY A 44 -5.89 5.15 9.84
N ILE A 45 -5.59 6.22 9.09
CA ILE A 45 -5.48 6.23 7.63
C ILE A 45 -4.28 5.40 7.17
N VAL A 46 -3.11 5.68 7.74
CA VAL A 46 -1.87 4.98 7.38
C VAL A 46 -1.95 3.51 7.78
N GLY A 47 -2.44 3.21 8.98
CA GLY A 47 -2.57 1.85 9.50
C GLY A 47 -3.59 1.01 8.73
N SER A 48 -4.77 1.55 8.44
CA SER A 48 -5.79 0.84 7.63
C SER A 48 -5.30 0.56 6.22
N THR A 49 -4.72 1.56 5.54
CA THR A 49 -4.20 1.41 4.17
C THR A 49 -3.04 0.41 4.12
N THR A 50 -2.11 0.48 5.08
CA THR A 50 -0.97 -0.44 5.13
C THR A 50 -1.43 -1.87 5.43
N SER A 51 -2.36 -2.04 6.36
CA SER A 51 -2.89 -3.35 6.74
C SER A 51 -3.65 -4.01 5.57
N THR A 52 -4.53 -3.28 4.88
CA THR A 52 -5.24 -3.81 3.70
C THR A 52 -4.30 -4.17 2.56
N CYS A 53 -3.25 -3.36 2.33
CA CYS A 53 -2.23 -3.66 1.34
C CYS A 53 -1.45 -4.94 1.69
N LEU A 54 -1.02 -5.10 2.94
CA LEU A 54 -0.24 -6.27 3.34
C LEU A 54 -1.07 -7.55 3.40
N LEU A 55 -2.32 -7.48 3.87
CA LEU A 55 -3.16 -8.66 4.05
C LEU A 55 -3.80 -9.16 2.75
N PHE A 56 -4.19 -8.25 1.85
CA PHE A 56 -4.93 -8.63 0.65
C PHE A 56 -4.11 -8.47 -0.63
N ILE A 57 -3.38 -7.37 -0.78
CA ILE A 57 -2.67 -7.06 -2.03
C ILE A 57 -1.35 -7.83 -2.13
N PHE A 58 -0.59 -7.92 -1.03
CA PHE A 58 0.70 -8.61 -1.01
C PHE A 58 0.63 -10.11 -1.36
N PRO A 59 -0.27 -10.93 -0.77
CA PRO A 59 -0.38 -12.34 -1.18
C PRO A 59 -0.84 -12.50 -2.63
N GLY A 60 -1.75 -11.62 -3.12
CA GLY A 60 -2.20 -11.64 -4.52
C GLY A 60 -1.07 -11.34 -5.52
N ILE A 61 -0.26 -10.31 -5.25
CA ILE A 61 0.91 -9.97 -6.09
C ILE A 61 1.97 -11.08 -6.00
N PHE A 62 2.23 -11.63 -4.82
CA PHE A 62 3.22 -12.71 -4.66
C PHE A 62 2.79 -13.95 -5.42
N TYR A 63 1.50 -14.30 -5.35
CA TYR A 63 0.89 -15.40 -6.10
C TYR A 63 0.99 -15.22 -7.61
N LEU A 64 0.63 -14.03 -8.13
CA LEU A 64 0.72 -13.72 -9.56
C LEU A 64 2.17 -13.70 -10.05
N LYS A 65 3.12 -13.24 -9.22
CA LYS A 65 4.53 -13.14 -9.58
C LYS A 65 5.27 -14.49 -9.55
N ILE A 66 4.89 -15.42 -8.67
CA ILE A 66 5.43 -16.79 -8.65
C ILE A 66 4.80 -17.67 -9.74
N SER A 67 3.52 -17.45 -10.08
CA SER A 67 2.80 -18.19 -11.12
C SER A 67 3.11 -17.66 -12.53
N ARG A 68 4.38 -17.75 -12.93
CA ARG A 68 4.95 -17.13 -14.14
C ARG A 68 4.50 -17.69 -15.50
N SER A 69 3.38 -18.42 -15.62
CA SER A 69 3.01 -19.02 -16.92
C SER A 69 1.54 -19.09 -17.34
N SER A 70 0.56 -18.65 -16.55
CA SER A 70 -0.81 -18.51 -17.10
C SER A 70 -1.69 -17.60 -16.25
N LEU A 71 -1.94 -16.38 -16.74
CA LEU A 71 -2.96 -15.46 -16.23
C LEU A 71 -4.40 -15.98 -16.46
N LYS A 72 -4.55 -17.23 -16.90
CA LYS A 72 -5.81 -17.86 -17.30
C LYS A 72 -6.24 -19.02 -16.39
N SER A 73 -5.49 -19.33 -15.31
CA SER A 73 -5.93 -20.28 -14.29
C SER A 73 -6.89 -19.62 -13.30
N VAL A 74 -7.86 -20.41 -12.79
CA VAL A 74 -8.88 -20.00 -11.80
C VAL A 74 -8.24 -19.34 -10.56
N ASP A 75 -7.02 -19.74 -10.21
CA ASP A 75 -6.29 -19.21 -9.07
C ASP A 75 -5.75 -17.78 -9.28
N SER A 76 -5.44 -17.38 -10.52
CA SER A 76 -5.08 -15.98 -10.83
C SER A 76 -6.29 -15.05 -10.70
N VAL A 77 -7.49 -15.54 -11.01
CA VAL A 77 -8.74 -14.80 -10.83
C VAL A 77 -9.00 -14.62 -9.34
N GLY A 78 -8.77 -15.64 -8.51
CA GLY A 78 -8.84 -15.54 -7.05
C GLY A 78 -7.91 -14.46 -6.49
N ALA A 79 -6.64 -14.45 -6.92
CA ALA A 79 -5.67 -13.42 -6.52
C ALA A 79 -6.09 -12.00 -6.93
N LEU A 80 -6.66 -11.83 -8.14
CA LEU A 80 -7.16 -10.54 -8.61
C LEU A 80 -8.40 -10.08 -7.82
N LEU A 81 -9.34 -10.98 -7.54
CA LEU A 81 -10.51 -10.68 -6.71
C LEU A 81 -10.11 -10.26 -5.30
N LEU A 82 -9.10 -10.90 -4.73
CA LEU A 82 -8.57 -10.59 -3.40
C LEU A 82 -7.94 -9.19 -3.36
N VAL A 83 -7.23 -8.80 -4.43
CA VAL A 83 -6.71 -7.43 -4.61
C VAL A 83 -7.86 -6.43 -4.72
N ILE A 84 -8.86 -6.68 -5.56
CA ILE A 84 -10.03 -5.79 -5.75
C ILE A 84 -10.79 -5.62 -4.43
N PHE A 85 -11.02 -6.71 -3.71
CA PHE A 85 -11.66 -6.70 -2.40
C PHE A 85 -10.84 -5.90 -1.38
N GLY A 86 -9.52 -6.06 -1.36
CA GLY A 86 -8.61 -5.27 -0.53
C GLY A 86 -8.69 -3.77 -0.81
N VAL A 87 -8.79 -3.39 -2.08
CA VAL A 87 -8.97 -1.98 -2.49
C VAL A 87 -10.33 -1.46 -2.03
N MET A 88 -11.41 -2.21 -2.23
CA MET A 88 -12.75 -1.83 -1.75
C MET A 88 -12.78 -1.62 -0.24
N MET A 89 -12.23 -2.57 0.53
CA MET A 89 -12.14 -2.46 1.98
C MET A 89 -11.27 -1.28 2.41
N GLY A 90 -10.18 -0.99 1.70
CA GLY A 90 -9.36 0.19 1.91
C GLY A 90 -10.15 1.49 1.72
N VAL A 91 -10.90 1.62 0.62
CA VAL A 91 -11.74 2.81 0.33
C VAL A 91 -12.84 2.98 1.38
N ILE A 92 -13.51 1.90 1.78
CA ILE A 92 -14.54 1.93 2.83
C ILE A 92 -13.93 2.40 4.15
N SER A 93 -12.78 1.83 4.55
CA SER A 93 -12.11 2.21 5.78
C SER A 93 -11.67 3.68 5.77
N LEU A 94 -11.10 4.16 4.66
CA LEU A 94 -10.72 5.57 4.51
C LEU A 94 -11.93 6.49 4.64
N SER A 95 -13.04 6.12 3.99
CA SER A 95 -14.30 6.87 4.03
C SER A 95 -14.87 6.93 5.44
N THR A 96 -14.86 5.81 6.18
CA THR A 96 -15.33 5.79 7.58
C THR A 96 -14.50 6.69 8.48
N ILE A 97 -13.17 6.71 8.31
CA ILE A 97 -12.29 7.58 9.10
C ILE A 97 -12.64 9.05 8.81
N ILE A 98 -12.78 9.44 7.54
CA ILE A 98 -13.14 10.82 7.14
C ILE A 98 -14.53 11.22 7.66
N ILE A 99 -15.51 10.31 7.63
CA ILE A 99 -16.84 10.59 8.19
C ILE A 99 -16.75 10.78 9.71
N THR A 100 -16.01 9.92 10.41
CA THR A 100 -15.78 10.09 11.85
C THR A 100 -15.17 11.45 12.15
N TRP A 101 -14.19 11.91 11.37
CA TRP A 101 -13.63 13.25 11.51
C TRP A 101 -14.62 14.38 11.45
N ILE A 102 -15.48 14.34 10.43
CA ILE A 102 -16.42 15.43 10.19
C ILE A 102 -17.51 15.41 11.26
N MET A 103 -17.83 14.24 11.79
CA MET A 103 -18.95 14.04 12.71
C MET A 103 -18.57 14.17 14.19
N THR A 104 -17.29 13.98 14.56
CA THR A 104 -16.74 14.35 15.88
C THR A 104 -15.80 15.56 15.73
N PRO A 105 -16.30 16.80 15.96
CA PRO A 105 -15.46 18.00 16.00
C PRO A 105 -14.55 18.04 17.23
#